data_AF-E1JZ32-F1
#
_entry.id   AF-E1JZ32-F1
#
_cell.length_a   1.000
_cell.length_b   1.000
_cell.length_c   1.000
_cell.angle_alpha   90.00
_cell.angle_beta   90.00
_cell.angle_gamma   90.00
#
_symmetry.space_group_name_H-M   'P 1'
#
loop_
_entity.id
_entity.type
_entity.pdbx_description
1 polymer ?
#
loop_
_entity_poly.entity_id
_entity_poly.type
_entity_poly.pdbx_seq_one_letter_code
_entity_poly.pdbx_strand_id
1 'polypeptide(L)'
;MQGKKNAPCLIFIDEIDAVGRQRGAGLGGGHDEREQTLNQLLVEMDGFESNEGVILIAATNRPDVLDPALLRPGRFDRQVVVPTPDVRGRRRILEVHSRRSPLSPDVNLDVLARGTPGFSGADLENLVNEAALQAAKVNKDQVDMADFEQAKDKVLMGKERRSLILTDEEKRTTAYHEAGHALVARKLPGTDPVHKVSIIPRGMALGITMQLPTDDRHNYSRDYLQNNLAVLMGGRVAEELVLDQMTTGAGNDIERATTMARKMVCSWGMSEVLGPLSYGERDNEIFLGKDLVHHKNFSEETSRQIDAEVRKIVESAYRRARSILESERDALEAVAKALLERETITGDDIDRLMRGETLPPPETPAGTAGPAAGGSASSGPVSAPDSATGTQDAAASAQAAPAPQTAAPEAPAAETSVSEPHTGGEEFTLEPDDSAHPEKKPDGEGHGNER
;
A
#
# COMPACT_ATOMS: atom_id res chain seq x y z
N MET A 1 20.33 -37.07 -3.07
CA MET A 1 20.81 -38.19 -2.19
C MET A 1 19.96 -38.43 -0.94
N GLN A 2 19.79 -37.47 -0.02
CA GLN A 2 18.98 -37.70 1.21
C GLN A 2 17.49 -37.94 0.90
N GLY A 3 16.90 -37.19 -0.03
CA GLY A 3 15.51 -37.39 -0.46
C GLY A 3 15.23 -38.82 -0.94
N LYS A 4 16.08 -39.34 -1.83
CA LYS A 4 15.97 -40.71 -2.36
C LYS A 4 16.00 -41.79 -1.25
N LYS A 5 16.83 -41.61 -0.23
CA LYS A 5 16.93 -42.56 0.90
C LYS A 5 15.68 -42.57 1.79
N ASN A 6 14.99 -41.43 1.87
CA ASN A 6 13.81 -41.25 2.72
C ASN A 6 12.50 -41.34 1.93
N ALA A 7 12.53 -41.89 0.71
CA ALA A 7 11.32 -42.07 -0.09
C ALA A 7 10.30 -42.98 0.63
N PRO A 8 9.00 -42.64 0.63
CA PRO A 8 8.40 -41.46 0.00
C PRO A 8 8.59 -40.19 0.84
N CYS A 9 9.03 -39.09 0.20
CA CYS A 9 9.22 -37.81 0.89
C CYS A 9 8.86 -36.59 0.03
N LEU A 10 8.64 -35.47 0.72
CA LEU A 10 8.46 -34.15 0.13
C LEU A 10 9.72 -33.33 0.39
N ILE A 11 10.27 -32.74 -0.66
CA ILE A 11 11.37 -31.79 -0.57
C ILE A 11 10.79 -30.41 -0.86
N PHE A 12 10.92 -29.48 0.08
CA PHE A 12 10.46 -28.10 -0.06
C PHE A 12 11.66 -27.15 -0.21
N ILE A 13 11.63 -26.30 -1.24
CA ILE A 13 12.61 -25.26 -1.50
C ILE A 13 11.89 -23.90 -1.42
N ASP A 14 12.13 -23.16 -0.35
CA ASP A 14 11.65 -21.78 -0.26
C ASP A 14 12.56 -20.83 -1.05
N GLU A 15 12.01 -19.70 -1.48
CA GLU A 15 12.73 -18.64 -2.22
C GLU A 15 13.60 -19.17 -3.37
N ILE A 16 13.03 -20.03 -4.22
CA ILE A 16 13.79 -20.67 -5.32
C ILE A 16 14.40 -19.64 -6.27
N ASP A 17 13.90 -18.42 -6.35
CA ASP A 17 14.48 -17.34 -7.15
C ASP A 17 15.88 -16.90 -6.72
N ALA A 18 16.29 -17.15 -5.47
CA ALA A 18 17.67 -16.92 -5.02
C ALA A 18 18.67 -17.74 -5.85
N VAL A 19 18.36 -19.01 -6.10
CA VAL A 19 19.20 -19.93 -6.87
C VAL A 19 18.75 -20.06 -8.33
N GLY A 20 17.50 -19.76 -8.63
CA GLY A 20 16.79 -20.09 -9.87
C GLY A 20 16.55 -18.95 -10.86
N ARG A 21 16.88 -17.70 -10.53
CA ARG A 21 16.90 -16.55 -11.46
C ARG A 21 17.63 -16.78 -12.82
N GLN A 22 17.06 -16.26 -13.89
CA GLN A 22 17.63 -16.18 -15.23
C GLN A 22 18.87 -15.27 -15.27
N ARG A 23 19.74 -15.48 -16.27
CA ARG A 23 20.92 -14.63 -16.55
C ARG A 23 20.50 -13.17 -16.75
N GLY A 24 21.14 -12.26 -16.02
CA GLY A 24 21.16 -10.83 -16.35
C GLY A 24 22.48 -10.48 -17.04
N ALA A 25 22.49 -9.46 -17.90
CA ALA A 25 23.69 -8.95 -18.57
C ALA A 25 24.61 -8.15 -17.61
N GLY A 26 24.90 -8.70 -16.43
CA GLY A 26 25.77 -8.10 -15.43
C GLY A 26 27.23 -8.51 -15.65
N LEU A 27 28.08 -7.56 -16.06
CA LEU A 27 29.54 -7.72 -15.99
C LEU A 27 29.96 -7.79 -14.51
N GLY A 28 30.09 -9.00 -13.93
CA GLY A 28 30.64 -9.18 -12.59
C GLY A 28 30.56 -10.63 -12.11
N GLY A 29 31.68 -11.19 -11.64
CA GLY A 29 31.90 -12.61 -11.32
C GLY A 29 31.10 -13.22 -10.15
N GLY A 30 29.93 -12.69 -9.80
CA GLY A 30 28.98 -13.32 -8.86
C GLY A 30 27.99 -14.29 -9.53
N HIS A 31 28.07 -14.44 -10.85
CA HIS A 31 27.19 -15.32 -11.61
C HIS A 31 27.58 -16.81 -11.51
N ASP A 32 28.86 -17.13 -11.29
CA ASP A 32 29.37 -18.49 -11.49
C ASP A 32 28.90 -19.49 -10.42
N GLU A 33 28.91 -19.13 -9.14
CA GLU A 33 28.46 -20.01 -8.05
C GLU A 33 26.96 -20.32 -8.13
N ARG A 34 26.20 -19.30 -8.51
CA ARG A 34 24.76 -19.38 -8.67
C ARG A 34 24.38 -20.24 -9.86
N GLU A 35 25.07 -20.08 -10.99
CA GLU A 35 24.89 -20.93 -12.17
C GLU A 35 25.29 -22.38 -11.90
N GLN A 36 26.39 -22.60 -11.18
CA GLN A 36 26.80 -23.95 -10.78
C GLN A 36 25.74 -24.62 -9.90
N THR A 37 25.20 -23.88 -8.92
CA THR A 37 24.15 -24.35 -8.02
C THR A 37 22.86 -24.68 -8.78
N LEU A 38 22.45 -23.80 -9.71
CA LEU A 38 21.29 -24.01 -10.57
C LEU A 38 21.46 -25.26 -11.45
N ASN A 39 22.59 -25.38 -12.13
CA ASN A 39 22.85 -26.53 -13.01
C ASN A 39 22.90 -27.84 -12.21
N GLN A 40 23.48 -27.84 -11.02
CA GLN A 40 23.45 -29.01 -10.14
C GLN A 40 22.01 -29.38 -9.75
N LEU A 41 21.17 -28.40 -9.41
CA LEU A 41 19.77 -28.64 -9.12
C LEU A 41 19.04 -29.27 -10.34
N LEU A 42 19.27 -28.75 -11.54
CA LEU A 42 18.68 -29.28 -12.77
C LEU A 42 19.11 -30.72 -13.08
N VAL A 43 20.39 -31.04 -12.89
CA VAL A 43 20.93 -32.40 -13.10
C VAL A 43 20.34 -33.38 -12.08
N GLU A 44 20.23 -32.98 -10.82
CA GLU A 44 19.59 -33.82 -9.80
C GLU A 44 18.11 -34.03 -10.09
N MET A 45 17.40 -33.00 -10.58
CA MET A 45 16.00 -33.07 -10.98
C MET A 45 15.78 -34.05 -12.15
N ASP A 46 16.61 -33.95 -13.20
CA ASP A 46 16.57 -34.87 -14.34
C ASP A 46 17.00 -36.30 -13.95
N GLY A 47 17.71 -36.46 -12.83
CA GLY A 47 18.16 -37.73 -12.27
C GLY A 47 17.14 -38.46 -11.39
N PHE A 48 15.93 -37.92 -11.20
CA PHE A 48 14.83 -38.65 -10.54
C PHE A 48 14.04 -39.46 -11.58
N GLU A 49 14.01 -40.78 -11.43
CA GLU A 49 13.06 -41.60 -12.16
C GLU A 49 11.64 -41.38 -11.61
N SER A 50 10.63 -41.45 -12.47
CA SER A 50 9.23 -41.14 -12.15
C SER A 50 8.61 -42.01 -11.02
N ASN A 51 9.34 -43.01 -10.53
CA ASN A 51 8.89 -44.01 -9.57
C ASN A 51 9.61 -43.96 -8.21
N GLU A 52 10.48 -42.98 -7.95
CA GLU A 52 11.23 -42.88 -6.69
C GLU A 52 10.40 -42.33 -5.51
N GLY A 53 9.13 -41.96 -5.70
CA GLY A 53 8.25 -41.51 -4.61
C GLY A 53 8.68 -40.19 -3.94
N VAL A 54 9.52 -39.40 -4.60
CA VAL A 54 9.98 -38.09 -4.13
C VAL A 54 9.22 -37.00 -4.88
N ILE A 55 8.61 -36.07 -4.15
CA ILE A 55 7.92 -34.91 -4.72
C ILE A 55 8.68 -33.64 -4.34
N LEU A 56 9.07 -32.85 -5.35
CA LEU A 56 9.73 -31.57 -5.16
C LEU A 56 8.71 -30.43 -5.23
N ILE A 57 8.70 -29.58 -4.21
CA ILE A 57 7.86 -28.38 -4.13
C ILE A 57 8.78 -27.18 -3.95
N ALA A 58 8.50 -26.10 -4.66
CA ALA A 58 9.22 -24.84 -4.48
C ALA A 58 8.25 -23.66 -4.34
N ALA A 59 8.68 -22.62 -3.62
CA ALA A 59 7.95 -21.37 -3.47
C ALA A 59 8.78 -20.19 -3.99
N THR A 60 8.13 -19.22 -4.63
CA THR A 60 8.72 -17.96 -5.04
C THR A 60 7.66 -16.87 -5.13
N ASN A 61 8.04 -15.63 -4.84
CA ASN A 61 7.22 -14.45 -5.11
C ASN A 61 7.51 -13.84 -6.49
N ARG A 62 8.51 -14.36 -7.21
CA ARG A 62 9.00 -13.81 -8.48
C ARG A 62 9.15 -14.90 -9.56
N PRO A 63 8.03 -15.48 -10.04
CA PRO A 63 8.09 -16.49 -11.09
C PRO A 63 8.65 -15.94 -12.42
N ASP A 64 8.54 -14.63 -12.64
CA ASP A 64 9.00 -13.89 -13.82
C ASP A 64 10.52 -13.90 -14.00
N VAL A 65 11.27 -13.91 -12.89
CA VAL A 65 12.73 -13.87 -12.96
C VAL A 65 13.36 -15.25 -13.05
N LEU A 66 12.58 -16.33 -12.91
CA LEU A 66 13.11 -17.69 -12.91
C LEU A 66 13.65 -18.11 -14.29
N ASP A 67 14.70 -18.91 -14.29
CA ASP A 67 15.24 -19.53 -15.49
C ASP A 67 14.17 -20.46 -16.11
N PRO A 68 13.79 -20.26 -17.38
CA PRO A 68 12.81 -21.10 -18.07
C PRO A 68 13.18 -22.59 -18.06
N ALA A 69 14.45 -22.95 -17.86
CA ALA A 69 14.90 -24.32 -17.72
C ALA A 69 14.29 -25.02 -16.51
N LEU A 70 14.02 -24.32 -15.40
CA LEU A 70 13.36 -24.90 -14.22
C LEU A 70 11.92 -25.32 -14.49
N LEU A 71 11.24 -24.62 -15.42
CA LEU A 71 9.82 -24.77 -15.70
C LEU A 71 9.53 -25.79 -16.81
N ARG A 72 10.54 -26.51 -17.30
CA ARG A 72 10.39 -27.51 -18.37
C ARG A 72 9.75 -28.80 -17.85
N PRO A 73 9.04 -29.56 -18.71
CA PRO A 73 8.51 -30.87 -18.35
C PRO A 73 9.58 -31.78 -17.74
N GLY A 74 9.24 -32.50 -16.66
CA GLY A 74 10.17 -33.32 -15.88
C GLY A 74 10.87 -32.58 -14.73
N ARG A 75 10.63 -31.27 -14.58
CA ARG A 75 11.16 -30.43 -13.50
C ARG A 75 10.03 -29.80 -12.69
N PHE A 76 9.95 -28.47 -12.61
CA PHE A 76 8.77 -27.78 -12.07
C PHE A 76 7.73 -27.57 -13.18
N ASP A 77 7.10 -28.67 -13.59
CA ASP A 77 6.12 -28.68 -14.69
C ASP A 77 4.70 -28.27 -14.24
N ARG A 78 4.47 -28.17 -12.92
CA ARG A 78 3.22 -27.70 -12.32
C ARG A 78 3.44 -26.40 -11.56
N GLN A 79 2.67 -25.39 -11.93
CA GLN A 79 2.61 -24.12 -11.23
C GLN A 79 1.23 -23.99 -10.57
N VAL A 80 1.23 -23.74 -9.26
CA VAL A 80 0.02 -23.46 -8.49
C VAL A 80 0.15 -22.05 -7.96
N VAL A 81 -0.66 -21.13 -8.50
CA VAL A 81 -0.70 -19.76 -8.02
C VAL A 81 -1.55 -19.71 -6.75
N VAL A 82 -0.97 -19.22 -5.66
CA VAL A 82 -1.68 -18.96 -4.41
C VAL A 82 -1.94 -17.45 -4.33
N PRO A 83 -3.13 -16.96 -4.73
CA PRO A 83 -3.44 -15.54 -4.67
C PRO A 83 -3.63 -15.07 -3.22
N THR A 84 -3.63 -13.76 -3.02
CA THR A 84 -4.10 -13.18 -1.77
C THR A 84 -5.57 -13.57 -1.51
N PRO A 85 -5.95 -13.81 -0.24
CA PRO A 85 -7.28 -14.29 0.09
C PRO A 85 -8.39 -13.26 -0.18
N ASP A 86 -9.55 -13.73 -0.63
CA ASP A 86 -10.80 -12.97 -0.72
C ASP A 86 -11.43 -12.74 0.66
N VAL A 87 -12.52 -11.95 0.77
CA VAL A 87 -13.20 -11.68 2.06
C VAL A 87 -13.48 -12.96 2.86
N ARG A 88 -13.96 -14.02 2.19
CA ARG A 88 -14.30 -15.30 2.83
C ARG A 88 -13.06 -16.04 3.32
N GLY A 89 -12.00 -16.04 2.51
CA GLY A 89 -10.69 -16.55 2.84
C GLY A 89 -10.10 -15.81 4.04
N ARG A 90 -10.14 -14.47 4.05
CA ARG A 90 -9.68 -13.65 5.16
C ARG A 90 -10.44 -13.96 6.45
N ARG A 91 -11.78 -14.06 6.39
CA ARG A 91 -12.61 -14.48 7.53
C ARG A 91 -12.18 -15.85 8.07
N ARG A 92 -11.91 -16.82 7.19
CA ARG A 92 -11.53 -18.17 7.59
C ARG A 92 -10.12 -18.23 8.17
N ILE A 93 -9.19 -17.46 7.62
CA ILE A 93 -7.83 -17.32 8.16
C ILE A 93 -7.88 -16.69 9.55
N LEU A 94 -8.63 -15.59 9.72
CA LEU A 94 -8.87 -14.99 11.03
C LEU A 94 -9.44 -16.02 12.02
N GLU A 95 -10.46 -16.79 11.60
CA GLU A 95 -11.03 -17.85 12.43
C GLU A 95 -10.01 -18.90 12.86
N VAL A 96 -9.01 -19.23 12.02
CA VAL A 96 -7.94 -20.18 12.35
C VAL A 96 -6.96 -19.57 13.36
N HIS A 97 -6.48 -18.36 13.11
CA HIS A 97 -5.49 -17.71 13.99
C HIS A 97 -6.09 -17.26 15.32
N SER A 98 -7.39 -16.95 15.37
CA SER A 98 -8.07 -16.57 16.62
C SER A 98 -8.42 -17.75 17.53
N ARG A 99 -8.26 -19.02 17.12
CA ARG A 99 -8.62 -20.18 17.97
C ARG A 99 -7.87 -20.25 19.29
N ARG A 100 -6.67 -19.69 19.35
CA ARG A 100 -5.80 -19.72 20.54
C ARG A 100 -6.01 -18.52 21.46
N SER A 101 -6.75 -17.50 21.01
CA SER A 101 -6.98 -16.26 21.76
C SER A 101 -8.41 -16.27 22.32
N PRO A 102 -8.61 -15.95 23.60
CA PRO A 102 -9.94 -15.82 24.17
C PRO A 102 -10.62 -14.58 23.58
N LEU A 103 -11.57 -14.76 22.65
CA LEU A 103 -12.31 -13.66 22.05
C LEU A 103 -13.55 -13.32 22.88
N SER A 104 -13.85 -12.03 22.97
CA SER A 104 -15.13 -11.56 23.52
C SER A 104 -16.28 -11.76 22.51
N PRO A 105 -17.54 -11.96 22.96
CA PRO A 105 -18.68 -12.21 22.08
C PRO A 105 -19.02 -11.07 21.09
N ASP A 106 -18.51 -9.87 21.31
CA ASP A 106 -18.69 -8.69 20.46
C ASP A 106 -17.79 -8.69 19.21
N VAL A 107 -16.80 -9.57 19.14
CA VAL A 107 -15.84 -9.63 18.02
C VAL A 107 -16.53 -10.12 16.75
N ASN A 108 -16.60 -9.24 15.74
CA ASN A 108 -17.15 -9.55 14.43
C ASN A 108 -16.03 -9.74 13.38
N LEU A 109 -15.70 -11.00 13.10
CA LEU A 109 -14.67 -11.35 12.11
C LEU A 109 -15.04 -10.96 10.67
N ASP A 110 -16.33 -10.83 10.33
CA ASP A 110 -16.76 -10.40 8.99
C ASP A 110 -16.45 -8.91 8.75
N VAL A 111 -16.57 -8.07 9.79
CA VAL A 111 -16.16 -6.66 9.74
C VAL A 111 -14.65 -6.56 9.58
N LEU A 112 -13.87 -7.36 10.31
CA LEU A 112 -12.41 -7.38 10.18
C LEU A 112 -11.95 -7.86 8.81
N ALA A 113 -12.59 -8.90 8.26
CA ALA A 113 -12.26 -9.42 6.93
C ALA A 113 -12.52 -8.37 5.83
N ARG A 114 -13.60 -7.58 5.94
CA ARG A 114 -13.86 -6.46 5.02
C ARG A 114 -12.88 -5.29 5.21
N GLY A 115 -12.42 -5.06 6.43
CA GLY A 115 -11.46 -4.00 6.77
C GLY A 115 -9.99 -4.31 6.52
N THR A 116 -9.70 -5.49 5.98
CA THR A 116 -8.34 -5.95 5.67
C THR A 116 -8.17 -6.31 4.19
N PRO A 117 -8.64 -5.49 3.23
CA PRO A 117 -8.51 -5.81 1.81
C PRO A 117 -7.03 -5.92 1.42
N GLY A 118 -6.70 -6.96 0.64
CA GLY A 118 -5.33 -7.22 0.18
C GLY A 118 -4.40 -7.86 1.21
N PHE A 119 -4.83 -8.09 2.45
CA PHE A 119 -4.01 -8.74 3.47
C PHE A 119 -3.68 -10.18 3.07
N SER A 120 -2.43 -10.57 3.24
CA SER A 120 -1.99 -11.96 3.15
C SER A 120 -2.39 -12.75 4.41
N GLY A 121 -2.20 -14.07 4.38
CA GLY A 121 -2.41 -14.89 5.57
C GLY A 121 -1.51 -14.48 6.74
N ALA A 122 -0.26 -14.11 6.46
CA ALA A 122 0.69 -13.64 7.47
C ALA A 122 0.28 -12.28 8.07
N ASP A 123 -0.28 -11.37 7.26
CA ASP A 123 -0.76 -10.08 7.76
C ASP A 123 -1.95 -10.25 8.73
N LEU A 124 -2.85 -11.19 8.43
CA LEU A 124 -3.99 -11.51 9.30
C LEU A 124 -3.56 -12.22 10.58
N GLU A 125 -2.56 -13.10 10.52
CA GLU A 125 -1.96 -13.69 11.71
C GLU A 125 -1.35 -12.60 12.61
N ASN A 126 -0.58 -11.69 12.01
CA ASN A 126 0.02 -10.58 12.73
C ASN A 126 -1.05 -9.66 13.35
N LEU A 127 -2.15 -9.39 12.64
CA LEU A 127 -3.28 -8.64 13.17
C LEU A 127 -3.87 -9.27 14.45
N VAL A 128 -4.08 -10.59 14.45
CA VAL A 128 -4.61 -11.31 15.62
C VAL A 128 -3.63 -11.24 16.79
N ASN A 129 -2.33 -11.41 16.51
CA ASN A 129 -1.29 -11.32 17.53
C ASN A 129 -1.20 -9.91 18.13
N GLU A 130 -1.27 -8.87 17.31
CA GLU A 130 -1.26 -7.48 17.76
C GLU A 130 -2.49 -7.12 18.59
N ALA A 131 -3.67 -7.64 18.25
CA ALA A 131 -4.88 -7.49 19.05
C ALA A 131 -4.72 -8.15 20.44
N ALA A 132 -4.17 -9.36 20.48
CA ALA A 132 -3.91 -10.07 21.73
C ALA A 132 -2.88 -9.35 22.61
N LEU A 133 -1.80 -8.81 22.00
CA LEU A 133 -0.80 -7.99 22.72
C LEU A 133 -1.41 -6.70 23.27
N GLN A 134 -2.31 -6.07 22.52
CA GLN A 134 -3.01 -4.87 22.97
C GLN A 134 -3.91 -5.17 24.17
N ALA A 135 -4.71 -6.24 24.10
CA ALA A 135 -5.55 -6.70 25.22
C ALA A 135 -4.71 -7.04 26.47
N ALA A 136 -3.60 -7.77 26.29
CA ALA A 136 -2.68 -8.12 27.37
C ALA A 136 -2.03 -6.89 28.02
N LYS A 137 -1.69 -5.86 27.24
CA LYS A 137 -1.10 -4.61 27.74
C LYS A 137 -2.02 -3.87 28.71
N VAL A 138 -3.33 -3.97 28.53
CA VAL A 138 -4.34 -3.38 29.42
C VAL A 138 -4.92 -4.39 30.41
N ASN A 139 -4.28 -5.57 30.56
CA ASN A 139 -4.68 -6.66 31.45
C ASN A 139 -6.14 -7.12 31.26
N LYS A 140 -6.61 -7.21 30.01
CA LYS A 140 -7.90 -7.83 29.70
C LYS A 140 -7.78 -9.34 29.66
N ASP A 141 -8.83 -10.03 30.12
CA ASP A 141 -8.93 -11.51 30.04
C ASP A 141 -9.38 -12.02 28.66
N GLN A 142 -9.99 -11.16 27.85
CA GLN A 142 -10.48 -11.46 26.51
C GLN A 142 -10.11 -10.33 25.53
N VAL A 143 -9.92 -10.69 24.26
CA VAL A 143 -9.68 -9.74 23.16
C VAL A 143 -11.03 -9.28 22.62
N ASP A 144 -11.29 -7.98 22.67
CA ASP A 144 -12.55 -7.38 22.19
C ASP A 144 -12.40 -6.74 20.80
N MET A 145 -13.52 -6.27 20.24
CA MET A 145 -13.50 -5.67 18.90
C MET A 145 -12.64 -4.38 18.85
N ALA A 146 -12.55 -3.65 19.95
CA ALA A 146 -11.75 -2.42 20.03
C ALA A 146 -10.25 -2.73 19.96
N ASP A 147 -9.79 -3.83 20.55
CA ASP A 147 -8.40 -4.30 20.45
C ASP A 147 -8.05 -4.66 19.00
N PHE A 148 -8.94 -5.35 18.29
CA PHE A 148 -8.77 -5.65 16.86
C PHE A 148 -8.76 -4.39 15.98
N GLU A 149 -9.66 -3.43 16.24
CA GLU A 149 -9.67 -2.16 15.51
C GLU A 149 -8.38 -1.38 15.72
N GLN A 150 -7.85 -1.33 16.96
CA GLN A 150 -6.56 -0.70 17.25
C GLN A 150 -5.38 -1.42 16.60
N ALA A 151 -5.39 -2.76 16.63
CA ALA A 151 -4.37 -3.57 15.97
C ALA A 151 -4.38 -3.38 14.46
N LYS A 152 -5.58 -3.35 13.85
CA LYS A 152 -5.76 -3.07 12.42
C LYS A 152 -5.21 -1.70 12.05
N ASP A 153 -5.54 -0.66 12.80
CA ASP A 153 -5.00 0.68 12.57
C ASP A 153 -3.46 0.69 12.70
N LYS A 154 -2.91 -0.06 13.65
CA LYS A 154 -1.45 -0.18 13.84
C LYS A 154 -0.76 -0.91 12.69
N VAL A 155 -1.35 -2.00 12.19
CA VAL A 155 -0.79 -2.79 11.08
C VAL A 155 -0.87 -2.00 9.76
N LEU A 156 -1.99 -1.32 9.51
CA LEU A 156 -2.19 -0.53 8.29
C LEU A 156 -1.35 0.75 8.25
N MET A 157 -1.26 1.47 9.37
CA MET A 157 -0.78 2.87 9.39
C MET A 157 0.46 3.06 10.24
N GLY A 158 0.90 2.02 10.96
CA GLY A 158 1.96 2.13 11.96
C GLY A 158 1.46 2.63 13.31
N LYS A 159 2.41 2.85 14.22
CA LYS A 159 2.11 3.21 15.61
C LYS A 159 1.52 4.62 15.72
N GLU A 160 0.61 4.78 16.67
CA GLU A 160 0.07 6.07 17.09
C GLU A 160 1.20 7.00 17.59
N ARG A 161 1.22 8.23 17.09
CA ARG A 161 2.25 9.21 17.42
C ARG A 161 1.84 10.08 18.61
N ARG A 162 1.74 9.48 19.80
CA ARG A 162 1.35 10.18 21.04
C ARG A 162 2.24 11.37 21.42
N SER A 163 3.50 11.37 20.97
CA SER A 163 4.44 12.47 21.22
C SER A 163 4.29 13.63 20.24
N LEU A 164 3.55 13.47 19.14
CA LEU A 164 3.27 14.56 18.20
C LEU A 164 2.14 15.41 18.78
N ILE A 165 2.50 16.57 19.30
CA ILE A 165 1.53 17.56 19.76
C ILE A 165 1.18 18.43 18.56
N LEU A 166 -0.04 18.26 18.04
CA LEU A 166 -0.61 19.14 17.04
C LEU A 166 -1.18 20.39 17.71
N THR A 167 -0.98 21.55 17.09
CA THR A 167 -1.65 22.78 17.49
C THR A 167 -3.17 22.66 17.29
N ASP A 168 -3.95 23.46 18.01
CA ASP A 168 -5.41 23.46 17.85
C ASP A 168 -5.83 23.83 16.42
N GLU A 169 -5.04 24.65 15.73
CA GLU A 169 -5.24 25.00 14.32
C GLU A 169 -4.99 23.79 13.40
N GLU A 170 -3.88 23.06 13.56
CA GLU A 170 -3.61 21.85 12.78
C GLU A 170 -4.64 20.74 13.03
N LYS A 171 -5.07 20.56 14.29
CA LYS A 171 -6.17 19.65 14.63
C LYS A 171 -7.47 20.07 13.95
N ARG A 172 -7.79 21.36 13.96
CA ARG A 172 -8.97 21.92 13.27
C ARG A 172 -8.90 21.65 11.77
N THR A 173 -7.79 21.95 11.12
CA THR A 173 -7.59 21.68 9.70
C THR A 173 -7.80 20.20 9.38
N THR A 174 -7.19 19.32 10.16
CA THR A 174 -7.33 17.87 10.00
C THR A 174 -8.79 17.42 10.18
N ALA A 175 -9.51 17.96 11.17
CA ALA A 175 -10.92 17.63 11.39
C ALA A 175 -11.82 18.04 10.23
N TYR A 176 -11.65 19.23 9.67
CA TYR A 176 -12.42 19.65 8.48
C TYR A 176 -12.03 18.84 7.24
N HIS A 177 -10.75 18.53 7.07
CA HIS A 177 -10.26 17.70 5.97
C HIS A 177 -10.92 16.31 5.98
N GLU A 178 -10.86 15.61 7.12
CA GLU A 178 -11.46 14.28 7.25
C GLU A 178 -13.00 14.31 7.18
N ALA A 179 -13.63 15.34 7.75
CA ALA A 179 -15.07 15.53 7.62
C ALA A 179 -15.49 15.72 6.14
N GLY A 180 -14.66 16.40 5.34
CA GLY A 180 -14.84 16.56 3.90
C GLY A 180 -14.88 15.24 3.15
N HIS A 181 -13.90 14.37 3.37
CA HIS A 181 -13.89 13.01 2.80
C HIS A 181 -15.14 12.21 3.21
N ALA A 182 -15.46 12.21 4.50
CA ALA A 182 -16.55 11.42 5.06
C ALA A 182 -17.93 11.82 4.50
N LEU A 183 -18.20 13.12 4.38
CA LEU A 183 -19.48 13.62 3.88
C LEU A 183 -19.66 13.40 2.39
N VAL A 184 -18.61 13.67 1.60
CA VAL A 184 -18.66 13.40 0.15
C VAL A 184 -18.89 11.91 -0.09
N ALA A 185 -18.21 11.05 0.67
CA ALA A 185 -18.40 9.60 0.59
C ALA A 185 -19.84 9.19 0.93
N ARG A 186 -20.43 9.75 1.98
CA ARG A 186 -21.79 9.40 2.41
C ARG A 186 -22.89 9.91 1.48
N LYS A 187 -22.69 11.03 0.79
CA LYS A 187 -23.70 11.62 -0.11
C LYS A 187 -23.68 11.04 -1.51
N LEU A 188 -22.55 10.50 -1.96
CA LEU A 188 -22.45 9.91 -3.29
C LEU A 188 -23.04 8.49 -3.32
N PRO A 189 -23.89 8.16 -4.31
CA PRO A 189 -24.40 6.80 -4.45
C PRO A 189 -23.30 5.86 -4.96
N GLY A 190 -23.22 4.65 -4.41
CA GLY A 190 -22.30 3.61 -4.88
C GLY A 190 -20.84 3.75 -4.42
N THR A 191 -20.54 4.70 -3.53
CA THR A 191 -19.29 4.71 -2.76
C THR A 191 -19.31 3.63 -1.68
N ASP A 192 -18.13 3.28 -1.19
CA ASP A 192 -18.02 2.35 -0.07
C ASP A 192 -18.42 3.03 1.25
N PRO A 193 -19.20 2.35 2.13
CA PRO A 193 -19.63 2.92 3.39
C PRO A 193 -18.47 3.39 4.28
N VAL A 194 -18.61 4.59 4.85
CA VAL A 194 -17.68 5.10 5.86
C VAL A 194 -17.86 4.29 7.14
N HIS A 195 -16.78 3.69 7.62
CA HIS A 195 -16.73 2.89 8.85
C HIS A 195 -16.29 3.71 10.05
N LYS A 196 -15.20 4.47 9.88
CA LYS A 196 -14.57 5.23 10.97
C LYS A 196 -13.82 6.43 10.41
N VAL A 197 -13.85 7.53 11.14
CA VAL A 197 -13.08 8.74 10.86
C VAL A 197 -12.30 9.11 12.10
N SER A 198 -11.01 9.41 11.97
CA SER A 198 -10.13 9.75 13.09
C SER A 198 -9.17 10.87 12.72
N ILE A 199 -8.91 11.77 13.66
CA ILE A 199 -7.89 12.82 13.56
C ILE A 199 -6.64 12.52 14.42
N ILE A 200 -6.49 11.25 14.81
CA ILE A 200 -5.35 10.81 15.63
C ILE A 200 -4.18 10.47 14.69
N PRO A 201 -3.01 11.12 14.84
CA PRO A 201 -1.89 10.92 13.94
C PRO A 201 -1.28 9.52 14.07
N ARG A 202 -1.14 8.83 12.93
CA ARG A 202 -0.59 7.46 12.82
C ARG A 202 0.37 7.38 11.63
N GLY A 203 1.59 6.90 11.90
CA GLY A 203 2.64 6.84 10.89
C GLY A 203 2.86 8.18 10.20
N MET A 204 2.58 8.21 8.89
CA MET A 204 2.70 9.41 8.03
C MET A 204 1.40 10.23 7.93
N ALA A 205 0.26 9.70 8.38
CA ALA A 205 -1.04 10.35 8.28
C ALA A 205 -1.39 11.15 9.56
N LEU A 206 -1.99 12.33 9.38
CA LEU A 206 -2.48 13.17 10.49
C LEU A 206 -3.94 12.85 10.86
N GLY A 207 -4.73 12.40 9.88
CA GLY A 207 -6.09 11.90 10.05
C GLY A 207 -6.37 10.80 9.01
N ILE A 208 -7.52 10.14 9.16
CA ILE A 208 -8.01 9.19 8.15
C ILE A 208 -9.53 9.03 8.17
N THR A 209 -10.09 8.91 6.97
CA THR A 209 -11.44 8.43 6.70
C THR A 209 -11.38 7.01 6.14
N MET A 210 -11.81 6.03 6.94
CA MET A 210 -11.80 4.62 6.56
C MET A 210 -13.15 4.21 5.95
N GLN A 211 -13.11 3.74 4.71
CA GLN A 211 -14.24 3.11 4.03
C GLN A 211 -14.09 1.59 4.03
N LEU A 212 -15.21 0.88 4.21
CA LEU A 212 -15.25 -0.58 4.13
C LEU A 212 -16.00 -1.02 2.87
N PRO A 213 -15.32 -1.66 1.90
CA PRO A 213 -15.99 -2.25 0.77
C PRO A 213 -17.05 -3.25 1.20
N THR A 214 -18.21 -3.21 0.55
CA THR A 214 -19.30 -4.19 0.79
C THR A 214 -18.93 -5.56 0.25
N ASP A 215 -18.29 -5.58 -0.93
CA ASP A 215 -17.85 -6.78 -1.65
C ASP A 215 -16.44 -6.56 -2.23
N ASP A 216 -15.66 -7.64 -2.39
CA ASP A 216 -14.40 -7.61 -3.15
C ASP A 216 -14.73 -7.47 -4.64
N ARG A 217 -14.63 -6.24 -5.18
CA ARG A 217 -14.90 -5.95 -6.60
C ARG A 217 -13.70 -6.30 -7.48
N HIS A 218 -13.95 -7.01 -8.57
CA HIS A 218 -12.92 -7.31 -9.58
C HIS A 218 -12.90 -6.29 -10.74
N ASN A 219 -14.02 -5.63 -11.00
CA ASN A 219 -14.17 -4.60 -12.03
C ASN A 219 -14.77 -3.33 -11.43
N TYR A 220 -14.28 -2.18 -11.87
CA TYR A 220 -14.74 -0.86 -11.42
C TYR A 220 -15.43 -0.11 -12.56
N SER A 221 -16.62 0.44 -12.31
CA SER A 221 -17.33 1.28 -13.28
C SER A 221 -16.72 2.69 -13.34
N ARG A 222 -16.93 3.40 -14.45
CA ARG A 222 -16.55 4.81 -14.59
C ARG A 222 -17.14 5.66 -13.47
N ASP A 223 -18.42 5.46 -13.16
CA ASP A 223 -19.12 6.22 -12.11
C ASP A 223 -18.52 5.99 -10.73
N TYR A 224 -18.15 4.74 -10.40
CA TYR A 224 -17.49 4.42 -9.14
C TYR A 224 -16.14 5.14 -9.02
N LEU A 225 -15.33 5.13 -10.07
CA LEU A 225 -14.04 5.81 -10.08
C LEU A 225 -14.20 7.33 -10.00
N GLN A 226 -15.19 7.90 -10.69
CA GLN A 226 -15.53 9.32 -10.58
C GLN A 226 -15.98 9.71 -9.17
N ASN A 227 -16.74 8.86 -8.50
CA ASN A 227 -17.14 9.09 -7.12
C ASN A 227 -15.93 9.01 -6.18
N ASN A 228 -15.03 8.05 -6.36
CA ASN A 228 -13.80 7.96 -5.58
C ASN A 228 -12.89 9.17 -5.78
N LEU A 229 -12.78 9.68 -7.01
CA LEU A 229 -12.09 10.94 -7.28
C LEU A 229 -12.72 12.11 -6.54
N ALA A 230 -14.05 12.19 -6.50
CA ALA A 230 -14.75 13.24 -5.75
C ALA A 230 -14.49 13.12 -4.24
N VAL A 231 -14.49 11.90 -3.68
CA VAL A 231 -14.11 11.66 -2.28
C VAL A 231 -12.69 12.15 -2.02
N LEU A 232 -11.70 11.80 -2.86
CA LEU A 232 -10.31 12.24 -2.70
C LEU A 232 -10.17 13.77 -2.72
N MET A 233 -11.02 14.48 -3.47
CA MET A 233 -11.02 15.95 -3.46
C MET A 233 -11.75 16.56 -2.26
N GLY A 234 -12.52 15.77 -1.51
CA GLY A 234 -13.34 16.24 -0.38
C GLY A 234 -12.54 16.96 0.70
N GLY A 235 -11.39 16.42 1.11
CA GLY A 235 -10.56 17.03 2.15
C GLY A 235 -10.03 18.41 1.77
N ARG A 236 -9.41 18.54 0.58
CA ARG A 236 -8.94 19.83 0.05
C ARG A 236 -10.08 20.86 -0.02
N VAL A 237 -11.23 20.45 -0.55
CA VAL A 237 -12.37 21.34 -0.73
C VAL A 237 -12.92 21.82 0.62
N ALA A 238 -12.96 20.95 1.63
CA ALA A 238 -13.41 21.32 2.97
C ALA A 238 -12.48 22.36 3.63
N GLU A 239 -11.16 22.21 3.48
CA GLU A 239 -10.19 23.23 3.93
C GLU A 239 -10.47 24.59 3.27
N GLU A 240 -10.65 24.61 1.95
CA GLU A 240 -10.84 25.84 1.20
C GLU A 240 -12.18 26.52 1.53
N LEU A 241 -13.27 25.75 1.64
CA LEU A 241 -14.61 26.28 1.90
C LEU A 241 -14.80 26.85 3.31
N VAL A 242 -14.15 26.25 4.32
CA VAL A 242 -14.39 26.61 5.73
C VAL A 242 -13.23 27.40 6.33
N LEU A 243 -12.00 27.08 5.96
CA LEU A 243 -10.80 27.66 6.56
C LEU A 243 -10.12 28.69 5.65
N ASP A 244 -10.51 28.78 4.37
CA ASP A 244 -9.88 29.66 3.36
C ASP A 244 -8.35 29.42 3.26
N GLN A 245 -7.95 28.14 3.38
CA GLN A 245 -6.56 27.72 3.40
C GLN A 245 -6.32 26.56 2.44
N MET A 246 -5.10 26.51 1.87
CA MET A 246 -4.61 25.37 1.11
C MET A 246 -3.37 24.80 1.80
N THR A 247 -3.53 23.68 2.48
CA THR A 247 -2.41 23.02 3.17
C THR A 247 -1.70 21.98 2.31
N THR A 248 -0.54 21.50 2.74
CA THR A 248 0.17 20.37 2.11
C THR A 248 -0.43 19.01 2.46
N GLY A 249 -1.40 18.94 3.39
CA GLY A 249 -2.02 17.70 3.85
C GLY A 249 -2.72 16.89 2.75
N ALA A 250 -3.34 17.58 1.80
CA ALA A 250 -4.03 16.95 0.66
C ALA A 250 -3.09 16.38 -0.43
N GLY A 251 -1.77 16.40 -0.24
CA GLY A 251 -0.80 15.97 -1.25
C GLY A 251 -1.02 14.53 -1.73
N ASN A 252 -1.22 13.59 -0.79
CA ASN A 252 -1.46 12.18 -1.09
C ASN A 252 -2.79 11.97 -1.84
N ASP A 253 -3.85 12.72 -1.50
CA ASP A 253 -5.13 12.60 -2.18
C ASP A 253 -5.08 13.12 -3.61
N ILE A 254 -4.36 14.22 -3.83
CA ILE A 254 -4.10 14.79 -5.16
C ILE A 254 -3.29 13.81 -6.01
N GLU A 255 -2.23 13.21 -5.45
CA GLU A 255 -1.42 12.21 -6.15
C GLU A 255 -2.25 10.98 -6.54
N ARG A 256 -3.04 10.45 -5.59
CA ARG A 256 -3.94 9.31 -5.83
C ARG A 256 -4.99 9.63 -6.87
N ALA A 257 -5.61 10.80 -6.80
CA ALA A 257 -6.62 11.23 -7.76
C ALA A 257 -6.03 11.39 -9.16
N THR A 258 -4.84 12.00 -9.26
CA THR A 258 -4.12 12.18 -10.53
C THR A 258 -3.73 10.85 -11.14
N THR A 259 -3.20 9.93 -10.33
CA THR A 259 -2.82 8.58 -10.77
C THR A 259 -4.04 7.78 -11.25
N MET A 260 -5.15 7.85 -10.51
CA MET A 260 -6.40 7.19 -10.89
C MET A 260 -6.97 7.77 -12.18
N ALA A 261 -7.03 9.09 -12.32
CA ALA A 261 -7.48 9.76 -13.53
C ALA A 261 -6.58 9.42 -14.73
N ARG A 262 -5.26 9.35 -14.55
CA ARG A 262 -4.33 8.90 -15.59
C ARG A 262 -4.59 7.45 -16.00
N LYS A 263 -4.86 6.53 -15.06
CA LYS A 263 -5.24 5.14 -15.39
C LYS A 263 -6.58 5.05 -16.12
N MET A 264 -7.56 5.87 -15.73
CA MET A 264 -8.84 5.98 -16.44
C MET A 264 -8.63 6.34 -17.92
N VAL A 265 -7.76 7.31 -18.19
CA VAL A 265 -7.48 7.77 -19.55
C VAL A 265 -6.59 6.78 -20.31
N CYS A 266 -5.45 6.40 -19.73
CA CYS A 266 -4.40 5.68 -20.43
C CYS A 266 -4.57 4.15 -20.43
N SER A 267 -5.11 3.56 -19.36
CA SER A 267 -5.11 2.10 -19.19
C SER A 267 -6.49 1.48 -19.36
N TRP A 268 -7.54 2.20 -18.99
CA TRP A 268 -8.92 1.69 -18.99
C TRP A 268 -9.78 2.26 -20.13
N GLY A 269 -9.24 3.16 -20.94
CA GLY A 269 -9.95 3.69 -22.12
C GLY A 269 -11.24 4.45 -21.78
N MET A 270 -11.29 5.13 -20.63
CA MET A 270 -12.46 5.84 -20.12
C MET A 270 -12.51 7.33 -20.52
N SER A 271 -11.71 7.74 -21.52
CA SER A 271 -11.81 9.06 -22.14
C SER A 271 -12.62 8.98 -23.44
N GLU A 272 -13.57 9.89 -23.61
CA GLU A 272 -14.35 10.00 -24.84
C GLU A 272 -13.53 10.59 -26.00
N VAL A 273 -12.50 11.38 -25.68
CA VAL A 273 -11.64 12.04 -26.68
C VAL A 273 -10.61 11.06 -27.24
N LEU A 274 -9.96 10.29 -26.36
CA LEU A 274 -8.92 9.34 -26.74
C LEU A 274 -9.47 7.94 -27.07
N GLY A 275 -10.68 7.63 -26.62
CA GLY A 275 -11.36 6.37 -26.90
C GLY A 275 -10.80 5.17 -26.12
N PRO A 276 -11.24 3.95 -26.47
CA PRO A 276 -10.92 2.72 -25.75
C PRO A 276 -9.55 2.15 -26.15
N LEU A 277 -8.49 2.96 -26.02
CA LEU A 277 -7.12 2.59 -26.34
C LEU A 277 -6.25 2.55 -25.08
N SER A 278 -5.24 1.67 -25.09
CA SER A 278 -4.21 1.61 -24.05
C SER A 278 -3.01 2.45 -24.47
N TYR A 279 -2.72 3.50 -23.71
CA TYR A 279 -1.59 4.40 -23.90
C TYR A 279 -0.51 4.11 -22.84
N GLY A 280 0.72 3.84 -23.29
CA GLY A 280 1.83 3.45 -22.43
C GLY A 280 2.05 1.93 -22.41
N GLU A 281 3.29 1.51 -22.23
CA GLU A 281 3.65 0.11 -22.01
C GLU A 281 3.21 -0.34 -20.61
N ARG A 282 2.84 -1.63 -20.50
CA ARG A 282 2.67 -2.28 -19.20
C ARG A 282 4.00 -2.23 -18.46
N ASP A 283 3.99 -1.96 -17.16
CA ASP A 283 5.13 -2.08 -16.23
C ASP A 283 5.74 -3.51 -16.12
N ASN A 284 5.60 -4.35 -17.16
CA ASN A 284 5.89 -5.78 -17.14
C ASN A 284 7.19 -6.20 -17.82
N GLU A 285 7.98 -5.27 -18.36
CA GLU A 285 9.33 -5.57 -18.84
C GLU A 285 10.36 -4.89 -17.94
N ILE A 286 10.57 -5.45 -16.75
CA ILE A 286 11.73 -5.16 -15.90
C ILE A 286 12.96 -5.83 -16.55
N PHE A 287 13.39 -5.30 -17.69
CA PHE A 287 14.66 -5.69 -18.29
C PHE A 287 15.77 -4.87 -17.63
N LEU A 288 16.55 -5.54 -16.79
CA LEU A 288 17.67 -4.98 -16.04
C LEU A 288 18.67 -4.34 -17.02
N GLY A 289 18.65 -3.01 -17.13
CA GLY A 289 19.57 -2.24 -17.98
C GLY A 289 19.00 -1.05 -18.74
N LYS A 290 17.71 -0.72 -18.61
CA LYS A 290 17.08 0.45 -19.27
C LYS A 290 16.17 1.31 -18.37
N ASP A 291 16.50 1.44 -17.09
CA ASP A 291 15.74 2.27 -16.13
C ASP A 291 15.85 3.81 -16.34
N LEU A 292 16.23 4.29 -17.52
CA LEU A 292 16.42 5.73 -17.78
C LEU A 292 15.58 6.29 -18.93
N VAL A 293 14.92 5.46 -19.74
CA VAL A 293 14.10 5.97 -20.85
C VAL A 293 12.79 5.21 -20.93
N HIS A 294 11.78 5.69 -20.21
CA HIS A 294 10.39 5.43 -20.58
C HIS A 294 10.17 6.03 -21.97
N HIS A 295 10.26 5.22 -23.03
CA HIS A 295 9.85 5.68 -24.35
C HIS A 295 8.32 5.83 -24.32
N LYS A 296 7.86 7.09 -24.38
CA LYS A 296 6.44 7.36 -24.64
C LYS A 296 6.12 6.79 -26.02
N ASN A 297 5.31 5.74 -26.08
CA ASN A 297 4.88 5.11 -27.34
C ASN A 297 3.78 5.91 -28.08
N PHE A 298 3.68 7.21 -27.82
CA PHE A 298 2.68 8.10 -28.40
C PHE A 298 3.24 9.50 -28.59
N SER A 299 2.64 10.24 -29.51
CA SER A 299 3.10 11.58 -29.89
C SER A 299 3.01 12.59 -28.74
N GLU A 300 3.74 13.70 -28.84
CA GLU A 300 3.60 14.83 -27.93
C GLU A 300 2.20 15.45 -27.98
N GLU A 301 1.53 15.43 -29.13
CA GLU A 301 0.14 15.87 -29.26
C GLU A 301 -0.80 14.98 -28.43
N THR A 302 -0.64 13.67 -28.52
CA THR A 302 -1.38 12.71 -27.67
C THR A 302 -1.07 12.92 -26.19
N SER A 303 0.19 13.22 -25.84
CA SER A 303 0.59 13.52 -24.45
C SER A 303 -0.18 14.72 -23.90
N ARG A 304 -0.27 15.81 -24.68
CA ARG A 304 -1.03 17.01 -24.29
C ARG A 304 -2.51 16.72 -24.12
N GLN A 305 -3.09 15.90 -24.99
CA GLN A 305 -4.50 15.48 -24.89
C GLN A 305 -4.76 14.63 -23.65
N ILE A 306 -3.84 13.71 -23.30
CA ILE A 306 -3.91 12.93 -22.07
C ILE A 306 -3.92 13.86 -20.86
N ASP A 307 -2.97 14.81 -20.77
CA ASP A 307 -2.87 15.71 -19.62
C ASP A 307 -4.10 16.64 -19.50
N ALA A 308 -4.66 17.08 -20.64
CA ALA A 308 -5.89 17.86 -20.66
C ALA A 308 -7.10 17.06 -20.14
N GLU A 309 -7.24 15.80 -20.56
CA GLU A 309 -8.33 14.93 -20.11
C GLU A 309 -8.17 14.54 -18.62
N VAL A 310 -6.95 14.27 -18.16
CA VAL A 310 -6.67 14.03 -16.72
C VAL A 310 -7.06 15.24 -15.89
N ARG A 311 -6.64 16.45 -16.29
CA ARG A 311 -7.02 17.70 -15.61
C ARG A 311 -8.53 17.85 -15.54
N LYS A 312 -9.23 17.67 -16.67
CA LYS A 312 -10.69 17.79 -16.76
C LYS A 312 -11.41 16.82 -15.82
N ILE A 313 -10.94 15.57 -15.73
CA ILE A 313 -11.51 14.56 -14.82
C ILE A 313 -11.33 14.98 -13.36
N VAL A 314 -10.12 15.39 -12.96
CA VAL A 314 -9.84 15.81 -11.58
C VAL A 314 -10.60 17.10 -11.21
N GLU A 315 -10.62 18.09 -12.08
CA GLU A 315 -11.39 19.32 -11.86
C GLU A 315 -12.91 19.06 -11.75
N SER A 316 -13.44 18.13 -12.56
CA SER A 316 -14.85 17.75 -12.47
C SER A 316 -15.15 17.10 -11.12
N ALA A 317 -14.26 16.23 -10.63
CA ALA A 317 -14.39 15.62 -9.31
C ALA A 317 -14.31 16.65 -8.19
N TYR A 318 -13.38 17.60 -8.29
CA TYR A 318 -13.23 18.72 -7.36
C TYR A 318 -14.51 19.58 -7.31
N ARG A 319 -15.05 19.99 -8.46
CA ARG A 319 -16.31 20.77 -8.53
C ARG A 319 -17.49 20.01 -7.95
N ARG A 320 -17.56 18.69 -8.17
CA ARG A 320 -18.60 17.84 -7.60
C ARG A 320 -18.50 17.76 -6.08
N ALA A 321 -17.30 17.55 -5.54
CA ALA A 321 -17.06 17.58 -4.10
C ALA A 321 -17.45 18.93 -3.48
N ARG A 322 -17.08 20.03 -4.14
CA ARG A 322 -17.45 21.39 -3.75
C ARG A 322 -18.95 21.60 -3.69
N SER A 323 -19.69 21.25 -4.73
CA SER A 323 -21.15 21.37 -4.75
C SER A 323 -21.82 20.60 -3.61
N ILE A 324 -21.31 19.40 -3.27
CA ILE A 324 -21.84 18.59 -2.18
C ILE A 324 -21.58 19.26 -0.83
N LEU A 325 -20.34 19.66 -0.57
CA LEU A 325 -19.95 20.26 0.70
C LEU A 325 -20.58 21.64 0.92
N GLU A 326 -20.78 22.43 -0.14
CA GLU A 326 -21.54 23.69 -0.07
C GLU A 326 -23.00 23.46 0.30
N SER A 327 -23.64 22.42 -0.25
CA SER A 327 -25.04 22.07 0.09
C SER A 327 -25.22 21.50 1.49
N GLU A 328 -24.16 20.95 2.09
CA GLU A 328 -24.18 20.22 3.36
C GLU A 328 -23.28 20.87 4.42
N ARG A 329 -23.17 22.21 4.37
CA ARG A 329 -22.25 22.97 5.22
C ARG A 329 -22.51 22.76 6.72
N ASP A 330 -23.78 22.71 7.13
CA ASP A 330 -24.16 22.49 8.53
C ASP A 330 -23.72 21.10 9.01
N ALA A 331 -23.84 20.08 8.15
CA ALA A 331 -23.36 18.73 8.46
C ALA A 331 -21.83 18.68 8.54
N LEU A 332 -21.12 19.43 7.68
CA LEU A 332 -19.67 19.54 7.71
C LEU A 332 -19.17 20.13 9.03
N GLU A 333 -19.79 21.22 9.48
CA GLU A 333 -19.47 21.82 10.78
C GLU A 333 -19.78 20.88 11.94
N ALA A 334 -20.92 20.18 11.90
CA ALA A 334 -21.31 19.21 12.94
C ALA A 334 -20.32 18.03 13.05
N VAL A 335 -19.91 17.45 11.91
CA VAL A 335 -18.95 16.35 11.85
C VAL A 335 -17.56 16.80 12.31
N ALA A 336 -17.07 17.94 11.81
CA ALA A 336 -15.78 18.47 12.23
C ALA A 336 -15.73 18.79 13.73
N LYS A 337 -16.81 19.36 14.28
CA LYS A 337 -16.92 19.62 15.72
C LYS A 337 -16.92 18.34 16.55
N ALA A 338 -17.67 17.32 16.12
CA ALA A 338 -17.67 16.02 16.77
C ALA A 338 -16.28 15.35 16.75
N LEU A 339 -15.54 15.47 15.64
CA LEU A 339 -14.16 15.01 15.54
C LEU A 339 -13.22 15.75 16.49
N LEU A 340 -13.37 17.07 16.65
CA LEU A 340 -12.58 17.84 17.61
C LEU A 340 -12.87 17.46 19.07
N GLU A 341 -14.11 17.06 19.37
CA GLU A 341 -14.51 16.64 20.72
C GLU A 341 -14.10 15.20 21.06
N ARG A 342 -14.17 14.28 20.09
CA ARG A 342 -14.01 12.82 20.33
C ARG A 342 -12.74 12.22 19.73
N GLU A 343 -12.07 12.96 18.86
CA GLU A 343 -10.92 12.56 18.04
C GLU A 343 -11.19 11.41 17.04
N THR A 344 -12.22 10.58 17.29
CA THR A 344 -12.68 9.49 16.43
C THR A 344 -14.19 9.38 16.50
N ILE A 345 -14.84 9.18 15.34
CA ILE A 345 -16.27 8.94 15.21
C ILE A 345 -16.54 7.79 14.23
N THR A 346 -17.64 7.07 14.43
CA THR A 346 -18.04 5.95 13.57
C THR A 346 -18.91 6.41 12.40
N GLY A 347 -19.10 5.53 11.40
CA GLY A 347 -20.05 5.76 10.32
C GLY A 347 -21.48 6.07 10.80
N ASP A 348 -21.93 5.38 11.85
CA ASP A 348 -23.26 5.57 12.43
C ASP A 348 -23.38 6.92 13.15
N ASP A 349 -22.30 7.38 13.79
CA ASP A 349 -22.24 8.72 14.39
C ASP A 349 -22.39 9.81 13.32
N ILE A 350 -21.72 9.63 12.17
CA ILE A 350 -21.82 10.56 11.04
C ILE A 350 -23.27 10.60 10.52
N ASP A 351 -23.91 9.45 10.35
CA ASP A 351 -25.31 9.39 9.93
C ASP A 351 -26.26 10.10 10.91
N ARG A 352 -26.01 10.00 12.22
CA ARG A 352 -26.77 10.74 13.25
C ARG A 352 -26.56 12.24 13.14
N LEU A 353 -25.31 12.68 13.00
CA LEU A 353 -24.97 14.10 12.83
C LEU A 353 -25.59 14.69 11.56
N MET A 354 -25.59 13.94 10.47
CA MET A 354 -26.24 14.34 9.21
C MET A 354 -27.76 14.46 9.32
N ARG A 355 -28.39 13.77 10.30
CA ARG A 355 -29.81 13.93 10.64
C ARG A 355 -30.08 15.04 11.66
N GLY A 356 -29.04 15.72 12.15
CA GLY A 356 -29.14 16.75 13.20
C GLY A 356 -29.34 16.18 14.61
N GLU A 357 -29.05 14.90 14.83
CA GLU A 357 -29.13 14.25 16.14
C GLU A 357 -27.85 14.52 16.95
N THR A 358 -27.99 14.64 18.27
CA THR A 358 -26.83 14.74 19.17
C THR A 358 -26.24 13.38 19.44
N LEU A 359 -24.91 13.27 19.37
CA LEU A 359 -24.22 12.02 19.69
C LEU A 359 -24.36 11.64 21.17
N PRO A 360 -24.54 10.35 21.50
CA PRO A 360 -24.53 9.87 22.88
C PRO A 360 -23.18 10.18 23.55
N PRO A 361 -23.11 10.36 24.88
CA PRO A 361 -21.85 10.65 25.57
C PRO A 361 -20.73 9.70 25.15
N PRO A 362 -19.47 10.16 25.03
CA PRO A 362 -18.37 9.30 24.63
C PRO A 362 -18.28 8.10 25.59
N GLU A 363 -18.26 6.89 25.03
CA GLU A 363 -18.03 5.68 25.82
C GLU A 363 -16.64 5.80 26.45
N THR A 364 -16.59 6.02 27.75
CA THR A 364 -15.33 5.99 28.48
C THR A 364 -14.83 4.56 28.45
N PRO A 365 -13.58 4.27 28.06
CA PRO A 365 -13.05 2.93 28.20
C PRO A 365 -13.15 2.52 29.67
N ALA A 366 -13.96 1.51 29.95
CA ALA A 366 -14.12 0.96 31.29
C ALA A 366 -12.76 0.39 31.74
N GLY A 367 -12.03 1.12 32.59
CA GLY A 367 -10.77 0.59 33.14
C GLY A 367 -9.73 1.61 33.61
N THR A 368 -10.10 2.67 34.31
CA THR A 368 -9.15 3.44 35.14
C THR A 368 -9.74 3.79 36.50
N ALA A 369 -10.19 2.77 37.24
CA ALA A 369 -10.31 2.90 38.69
C ALA A 369 -8.91 2.76 39.30
N GLY A 370 -8.19 3.88 39.42
CA GLY A 370 -7.02 3.96 40.29
C GLY A 370 -7.42 3.66 41.73
N PRO A 371 -6.59 2.99 42.55
CA PRO A 371 -6.94 2.70 43.92
C PRO A 371 -7.05 4.01 44.70
N ALA A 372 -8.26 4.32 45.17
CA ALA A 372 -8.50 5.38 46.11
C ALA A 372 -7.69 5.13 47.39
N ALA A 373 -6.90 6.13 47.77
CA ALA A 373 -6.21 6.18 49.04
C ALA A 373 -7.23 6.14 50.19
N GLY A 374 -7.12 5.11 51.03
CA GLY A 374 -7.73 5.02 52.34
C GLY A 374 -6.71 4.43 53.30
N GLY A 375 -6.03 5.29 54.06
CA GLY A 375 -5.05 4.87 55.05
C GLY A 375 -5.69 4.39 56.36
N SER A 376 -5.02 3.44 57.04
CA SER A 376 -4.67 3.59 58.45
C SER A 376 -3.74 2.46 58.92
N ALA A 377 -2.61 2.88 59.49
CA ALA A 377 -1.67 2.29 60.44
C ALA A 377 -1.83 0.82 60.92
N SER A 378 -0.71 0.08 61.01
CA SER A 378 0.11 0.03 62.25
C SER A 378 1.27 -0.99 62.20
N SER A 379 2.46 -0.53 62.62
CA SER A 379 3.49 -1.20 63.44
C SER A 379 4.15 -2.52 63.03
N GLY A 380 5.47 -2.43 62.76
CA GLY A 380 6.50 -3.12 63.55
C GLY A 380 7.09 -4.44 63.01
N PRO A 381 8.40 -4.70 63.22
CA PRO A 381 9.22 -5.55 62.33
C PRO A 381 9.59 -6.92 62.93
N VAL A 382 9.82 -7.95 62.10
CA VAL A 382 10.55 -9.16 62.54
C VAL A 382 11.36 -9.79 61.38
N SER A 383 12.67 -9.68 61.53
CA SER A 383 13.77 -10.65 61.36
C SER A 383 13.82 -11.66 60.20
N ALA A 384 15.00 -11.69 59.57
CA ALA A 384 15.55 -12.78 58.78
C ALA A 384 15.67 -14.10 59.58
N PRO A 385 15.93 -15.22 58.88
CA PRO A 385 17.30 -15.74 58.99
C PRO A 385 17.92 -16.23 57.67
N ASP A 386 19.25 -16.24 57.73
CA ASP A 386 20.23 -16.79 56.81
C ASP A 386 19.99 -18.26 56.40
N SER A 387 20.42 -18.60 55.19
CA SER A 387 21.40 -19.69 55.02
C SER A 387 22.10 -19.57 53.66
N ALA A 388 23.41 -19.38 53.76
CA ALA A 388 24.36 -19.41 52.67
C ALA A 388 24.68 -20.85 52.22
N THR A 389 24.98 -21.00 50.93
CA THR A 389 25.97 -21.88 50.28
C THR A 389 25.72 -21.70 48.78
N GLY A 390 26.66 -21.40 47.88
CA GLY A 390 28.11 -21.34 47.94
C GLY A 390 28.60 -21.64 46.52
N THR A 391 29.40 -20.73 45.94
CA THR A 391 30.35 -20.93 44.81
C THR A 391 29.78 -21.33 43.43
N GLN A 392 30.24 -20.86 42.26
CA GLN A 392 31.33 -19.97 41.86
C GLN A 392 31.15 -19.59 40.37
N ASP A 393 31.51 -18.34 40.08
CA ASP A 393 32.19 -17.82 38.88
C ASP A 393 31.69 -18.10 37.45
N ALA A 394 31.22 -17.03 36.78
CA ALA A 394 31.85 -16.55 35.55
C ALA A 394 31.51 -15.07 35.31
N ALA A 395 32.56 -14.30 35.05
CA ALA A 395 32.59 -12.86 35.02
C ALA A 395 32.25 -12.24 33.64
N ALA A 396 31.98 -10.94 33.71
CA ALA A 396 32.31 -9.91 32.74
C ALA A 396 31.36 -9.70 31.54
N SER A 397 30.63 -8.58 31.56
CA SER A 397 31.02 -7.34 30.86
C SER A 397 29.78 -6.50 30.51
N ALA A 398 29.58 -5.43 31.26
CA ALA A 398 28.74 -4.31 30.83
C ALA A 398 29.56 -3.44 29.86
N GLN A 399 29.00 -3.12 28.69
CA GLN A 399 29.37 -1.99 27.83
C GLN A 399 28.17 -1.77 26.87
N ALA A 400 27.35 -0.75 27.13
CA ALA A 400 27.47 0.60 26.58
C ALA A 400 26.94 0.68 25.13
N ALA A 401 25.70 1.16 25.02
CA ALA A 401 25.05 1.53 23.76
C ALA A 401 25.76 2.74 23.11
N PRO A 402 25.94 2.78 21.79
CA PRO A 402 26.43 3.97 21.11
C PRO A 402 25.29 4.97 20.87
N ALA A 403 25.55 6.23 21.21
CA ALA A 403 24.73 7.39 20.88
C ALA A 403 24.84 7.75 19.37
N PRO A 404 23.80 8.37 18.78
CA PRO A 404 23.79 8.71 17.35
C PRO A 404 24.66 9.94 17.06
N GLN A 405 25.56 9.81 16.07
CA GLN A 405 26.37 10.91 15.57
C GLN A 405 25.60 11.73 14.52
N THR A 406 25.48 13.02 14.81
CA THR A 406 25.15 14.11 13.89
C THR A 406 26.40 14.53 13.12
N ALA A 407 26.37 14.55 11.79
CA ALA A 407 27.19 15.45 10.95
C ALA A 407 26.73 15.40 9.48
N ALA A 408 26.18 16.52 9.01
CA ALA A 408 26.10 16.85 7.58
C ALA A 408 27.40 17.56 7.16
N PRO A 409 27.88 17.42 5.91
CA PRO A 409 28.92 18.29 5.39
C PRO A 409 28.31 19.50 4.66
N GLU A 410 28.78 20.69 5.05
CA GLU A 410 28.59 21.97 4.37
C GLU A 410 29.19 21.95 2.95
N ALA A 411 28.44 22.51 1.99
CA ALA A 411 28.94 22.88 0.67
C ALA A 411 29.43 24.35 0.70
N PRO A 412 30.56 24.70 0.07
CA PRO A 412 31.00 26.08 0.02
C PRO A 412 30.30 26.86 -1.10
N ALA A 413 29.88 28.08 -0.76
CA ALA A 413 29.38 29.08 -1.69
C ALA A 413 30.51 29.67 -2.55
N ALA A 414 30.24 29.91 -3.83
CA ALA A 414 30.99 30.81 -4.67
C ALA A 414 30.01 31.64 -5.51
N GLU A 415 29.96 32.94 -5.25
CA GLU A 415 29.19 33.92 -6.00
C GLU A 415 30.03 34.53 -7.14
N THR A 416 29.35 34.69 -8.29
CA THR A 416 29.46 35.74 -9.31
C THR A 416 30.72 35.85 -10.18
N SER A 417 30.54 35.70 -11.50
CA SER A 417 30.76 36.79 -12.45
C SER A 417 30.16 36.51 -13.82
N VAL A 418 29.56 37.56 -14.37
CA VAL A 418 28.93 37.66 -15.68
C VAL A 418 30.01 37.78 -16.77
N SER A 419 29.86 37.08 -17.90
CA SER A 419 30.39 37.56 -19.19
C SER A 419 29.62 36.97 -20.36
N GLU A 420 29.32 37.85 -21.32
CA GLU A 420 28.52 37.67 -22.53
C GLU A 420 29.16 36.69 -23.55
N PRO A 421 28.39 36.06 -24.45
CA PRO A 421 28.96 35.26 -25.53
C PRO A 421 29.42 36.15 -26.69
N HIS A 422 30.72 36.10 -26.98
CA HIS A 422 31.29 36.60 -28.22
C HIS A 422 31.02 35.64 -29.39
N THR A 423 30.65 36.27 -30.50
CA THR A 423 30.51 35.82 -31.88
C THR A 423 31.69 35.01 -32.44
N GLY A 424 31.36 33.99 -33.24
CA GLY A 424 32.22 33.26 -34.17
C GLY A 424 31.66 31.84 -34.33
N GLY A 425 30.98 31.43 -35.40
CA GLY A 425 31.23 31.73 -36.80
C GLY A 425 31.88 30.49 -37.41
N GLU A 426 31.08 29.47 -37.75
CA GLU A 426 31.43 28.48 -38.77
C GLU A 426 30.13 27.82 -39.28
N GLU A 427 29.89 28.08 -40.56
CA GLU A 427 28.73 27.76 -41.37
C GLU A 427 29.01 26.43 -42.08
N PHE A 428 28.15 25.42 -41.93
CA PHE A 428 28.24 24.19 -42.73
C PHE A 428 26.92 24.01 -43.50
N THR A 429 26.94 24.50 -44.73
CA THR A 429 25.93 24.29 -45.76
C THR A 429 26.12 22.91 -46.39
N LEU A 430 25.04 22.13 -46.50
CA LEU A 430 24.96 20.95 -47.36
C LEU A 430 23.99 21.27 -48.49
N GLU A 431 24.54 21.50 -49.68
CA GLU A 431 23.77 21.43 -50.93
C GLU A 431 23.79 20.00 -51.50
N PRO A 432 22.73 19.61 -52.23
CA PRO A 432 22.53 18.25 -52.73
C PRO A 432 23.18 18.07 -54.11
N ASP A 433 23.62 16.86 -54.42
CA ASP A 433 24.04 16.50 -55.78
C ASP A 433 23.14 15.42 -56.38
N ASP A 434 22.79 15.70 -57.62
CA ASP A 434 21.75 15.10 -58.45
C ASP A 434 22.43 14.22 -59.51
N SER A 435 21.91 13.03 -59.78
CA SER A 435 22.13 12.38 -61.09
C SER A 435 21.23 11.16 -61.33
N ALA A 436 20.18 11.44 -62.12
CA ALA A 436 19.80 10.74 -63.36
C ALA A 436 19.40 9.24 -63.33
N HIS A 437 18.08 9.01 -63.28
CA HIS A 437 17.20 8.34 -64.27
C HIS A 437 17.78 7.39 -65.36
N PRO A 438 17.04 6.34 -65.81
CA PRO A 438 15.70 6.53 -66.40
C PRO A 438 14.62 5.44 -66.21
N GLU A 439 13.42 5.89 -66.60
CA GLU A 439 12.11 5.24 -66.65
C GLU A 439 12.04 3.92 -67.45
N LYS A 440 11.12 3.03 -67.03
CA LYS A 440 10.30 2.23 -67.95
C LYS A 440 8.89 2.05 -67.39
N LYS A 441 7.91 2.34 -68.26
CA LYS A 441 6.46 2.33 -68.07
C LYS A 441 5.86 0.90 -68.01
N PRO A 442 4.57 0.76 -67.65
CA PRO A 442 3.93 -0.50 -67.29
C PRO A 442 3.27 -1.17 -68.50
N ASP A 443 3.27 -2.51 -68.49
CA ASP A 443 2.39 -3.32 -69.32
C ASP A 443 1.48 -4.14 -68.40
N GLY A 444 0.17 -4.02 -68.61
CA GLY A 444 -0.82 -4.91 -68.02
C GLY A 444 -1.04 -6.14 -68.91
N GLU A 445 -1.56 -7.21 -68.30
CA GLU A 445 -2.64 -8.04 -68.83
C GLU A 445 -2.91 -9.18 -67.84
N GLY A 446 -4.19 -9.43 -67.56
CA GLY A 446 -4.63 -10.53 -66.74
C GLY A 446 -4.74 -11.84 -67.52
N HIS A 447 -4.74 -12.95 -66.78
CA HIS A 447 -5.34 -14.28 -66.99
C HIS A 447 -5.10 -14.98 -65.62
N GLY A 448 -6.01 -15.67 -64.94
CA GLY A 448 -7.07 -16.56 -65.40
C GLY A 448 -6.83 -17.93 -64.76
N ASN A 449 -7.82 -18.39 -63.97
CA ASN A 449 -8.17 -19.77 -63.60
C ASN A 449 -7.48 -20.60 -62.49
N GLU A 450 -8.37 -21.06 -61.60
CA GLU A 450 -8.62 -22.46 -61.15
C GLU A 450 -7.48 -23.28 -60.52
N ARG A 451 -7.54 -23.52 -59.21
CA ARG A 451 -8.23 -24.66 -58.55
C ARG A 451 -8.12 -24.58 -57.04
#